data_AF-A0AAX1N6A4-F1
#
_entry.id   AF-A0AAX1N6A4-F1
#
_cell.length_a   1.000
_cell.length_b   1.000
_cell.length_c   1.000
_cell.angle_alpha   90.00
_cell.angle_beta   90.00
_cell.angle_gamma   90.00
#
_symmetry.space_group_name_H-M   'P 1'
#
loop_
_entity.id
_entity.type
_entity.pdbx_description
1 polymer ?
#
loop_
_entity_poly.entity_id
_entity_poly.type
_entity_poly.pdbx_seq_one_letter_code
_entity_poly.pdbx_strand_id
1 'polypeptide(L)'
;MSKLKKVKADLQSLKTDAQIVNYWEHNHSRVLERINNSESDWEEVTDVMYQFAKSLNDREQYSAVYYLYKVGYLKVENHLIQSNELNELKYEFGKGLHHNRKYKYSNRLFNELGEVGFDISRLEGWWDQSAFGSSREKYWYKAELLPGLMTLLITLIYIFLVSKTEEFIISTICFVLLMELFETYRYKYKISIYLKEYEHQNEVKEIDRKIKKKLLLELLLSLIFYPIYLINQDWLIPVVIALGAYFQIFNYWLNDHYLPQLIGDLNRRKHLSKENQ
;
A
#
# COMPACT_ATOMS: atom_id res chain seq x y z
N MET A 1 37.01 -0.96 -25.13
CA MET A 1 35.56 -0.73 -24.94
C MET A 1 35.14 -1.45 -23.68
N SER A 2 34.55 -0.75 -22.68
CA SER A 2 34.14 -1.40 -21.44
C SER A 2 33.07 -2.46 -21.72
N LYS A 3 33.03 -3.55 -20.92
CA LYS A 3 32.06 -4.64 -21.10
C LYS A 3 30.60 -4.14 -21.02
N LEU A 4 30.38 -3.05 -20.28
CA LEU A 4 29.09 -2.37 -20.17
C LEU A 4 28.75 -1.58 -21.44
N LYS A 5 29.72 -0.89 -22.05
CA LYS A 5 29.54 -0.24 -23.37
C LYS A 5 29.10 -1.22 -24.45
N LYS A 6 29.51 -2.49 -24.36
CA LYS A 6 28.98 -3.55 -25.24
C LYS A 6 27.51 -3.83 -24.99
N VAL A 7 27.07 -3.93 -23.72
CA VAL A 7 25.63 -4.08 -23.41
C VAL A 7 24.83 -2.91 -23.96
N LYS A 8 25.32 -1.68 -23.78
CA LYS A 8 24.68 -0.48 -24.32
C LYS A 8 24.58 -0.51 -25.84
N ALA A 9 25.67 -0.85 -26.53
CA ALA A 9 25.66 -0.97 -28.00
C ALA A 9 24.70 -2.07 -28.48
N ASP A 10 24.68 -3.22 -27.80
CA ASP A 10 23.75 -4.31 -28.08
C ASP A 10 22.30 -3.83 -27.93
N LEU A 11 21.97 -3.14 -26.82
CA LEU A 11 20.64 -2.57 -26.58
C LEU A 11 20.23 -1.53 -27.63
N GLN A 12 21.13 -0.64 -28.04
CA GLN A 12 20.86 0.35 -29.09
C GLN A 12 20.54 -0.27 -30.46
N SER A 13 20.97 -1.50 -30.69
CA SER A 13 20.63 -2.25 -31.92
C SER A 13 19.22 -2.87 -31.88
N LEU A 14 18.62 -3.00 -30.70
CA LEU A 14 17.29 -3.55 -30.50
C LEU A 14 16.25 -2.44 -30.69
N LYS A 15 15.24 -2.69 -31.54
CA LYS A 15 14.27 -1.67 -31.98
C LYS A 15 12.93 -1.72 -31.23
N THR A 16 12.69 -2.78 -30.46
CA THR A 16 11.39 -3.02 -29.80
C THR A 16 11.58 -3.50 -28.36
N ASP A 17 10.62 -3.19 -27.50
CA ASP A 17 10.64 -3.64 -26.10
C ASP A 17 10.70 -5.17 -26.00
N ALA A 18 10.02 -5.88 -26.91
CA ALA A 18 10.06 -7.34 -26.97
C ALA A 18 11.47 -7.88 -27.23
N GLN A 19 12.28 -7.22 -28.07
CA GLN A 19 13.66 -7.59 -28.31
C GLN A 19 14.53 -7.33 -27.07
N ILE A 20 14.32 -6.21 -26.37
CA ILE A 20 15.04 -5.87 -25.14
C ILE A 20 14.72 -6.89 -24.03
N VAL A 21 13.45 -7.25 -23.86
CA VAL A 21 13.02 -8.28 -22.89
C VAL A 21 13.62 -9.65 -23.25
N ASN A 22 13.60 -10.04 -24.52
CA ASN A 22 14.21 -11.30 -24.95
C ASN A 22 15.74 -11.30 -24.68
N TYR A 23 16.41 -10.18 -24.94
CA TYR A 23 17.83 -10.02 -24.61
C TYR A 23 18.07 -10.15 -23.10
N TRP A 24 17.22 -9.56 -22.27
CA TRP A 24 17.25 -9.69 -20.81
C TRP A 24 17.10 -11.15 -20.37
N GLU A 25 16.09 -11.87 -20.85
CA GLU A 25 15.85 -13.27 -20.49
C GLU A 25 17.10 -14.14 -20.70
N HIS A 26 17.81 -13.94 -21.80
CA HIS A 26 19.00 -14.71 -22.16
C HIS A 26 20.31 -14.21 -21.52
N ASN A 27 20.37 -12.95 -21.07
CA ASN A 27 21.63 -12.32 -20.66
C ASN A 27 21.62 -11.65 -19.28
N HIS A 28 20.50 -11.68 -18.53
CA HIS A 28 20.32 -10.93 -17.29
C HIS A 28 21.47 -11.13 -16.29
N SER A 29 21.96 -12.36 -16.12
CA SER A 29 23.05 -12.64 -15.16
C SER A 29 24.34 -11.90 -15.55
N ARG A 30 24.69 -11.91 -16.84
CA ARG A 30 25.87 -11.21 -17.38
C ARG A 30 25.70 -9.69 -17.34
N VAL A 31 24.49 -9.20 -17.62
CA VAL A 31 24.16 -7.77 -17.52
C VAL A 31 24.36 -7.29 -16.09
N LEU A 32 23.80 -8.00 -15.11
CA LEU A 32 23.91 -7.65 -13.69
C LEU A 32 25.34 -7.74 -13.17
N GLU A 33 26.11 -8.74 -13.59
CA GLU A 33 27.54 -8.82 -13.29
C GLU A 33 28.30 -7.59 -13.80
N ARG A 34 28.02 -7.17 -15.04
CA ARG A 34 28.67 -6.00 -15.65
C ARG A 34 28.27 -4.68 -14.98
N ILE A 35 27.01 -4.54 -14.56
CA ILE A 35 26.54 -3.38 -13.79
C ILE A 35 27.29 -3.31 -12.45
N ASN A 36 27.36 -4.44 -11.73
CA ASN A 36 27.94 -4.50 -10.38
C ASN A 36 29.46 -4.33 -10.37
N ASN A 37 30.14 -4.65 -11.47
CA ASN A 37 31.59 -4.50 -11.63
C ASN A 37 31.99 -3.22 -12.37
N SER A 38 31.06 -2.28 -12.58
CA SER A 38 31.39 -0.97 -13.14
C SER A 38 32.14 -0.14 -12.10
N GLU A 39 33.23 0.53 -12.50
CA GLU A 39 34.05 1.36 -11.59
C GLU A 39 33.90 2.86 -11.85
N SER A 40 33.51 3.26 -13.07
CA SER A 40 33.48 4.67 -13.48
C SER A 40 32.45 5.05 -14.54
N ASP A 41 31.86 4.09 -15.26
CA ASP A 41 30.87 4.34 -16.35
C ASP A 41 29.42 4.45 -15.77
N TRP A 42 29.19 5.32 -14.79
CA TRP A 42 27.92 5.37 -14.03
C TRP A 42 26.73 5.93 -14.82
N GLU A 43 26.98 6.81 -15.80
CA GLU A 43 25.97 7.28 -16.73
C GLU A 43 25.48 6.13 -17.64
N GLU A 44 26.41 5.32 -18.17
CA GLU A 44 26.04 4.13 -18.95
C GLU A 44 25.32 3.08 -18.10
N VAL A 45 25.68 2.91 -16.82
CA VAL A 45 24.95 2.04 -15.90
C VAL A 45 23.49 2.49 -15.78
N THR A 46 23.26 3.79 -15.62
CA THR A 46 21.93 4.39 -15.48
C THR A 46 21.10 4.17 -16.75
N ASP A 47 21.65 4.48 -17.92
CA ASP A 47 20.99 4.31 -19.22
C ASP A 47 20.63 2.84 -19.51
N VAL A 48 21.56 1.91 -19.28
CA VAL A 48 21.30 0.47 -19.46
C VAL A 48 20.18 0.00 -18.54
N MET A 49 20.21 0.39 -17.25
CA MET A 49 19.15 0.01 -16.31
C MET A 49 17.80 0.63 -16.69
N TYR A 50 17.79 1.87 -17.18
CA TYR A 50 16.58 2.57 -17.61
C TYR A 50 15.89 1.86 -18.78
N GLN A 51 16.65 1.54 -19.83
CA GLN A 51 16.10 0.85 -21.00
C GLN A 51 15.49 -0.51 -20.62
N PHE A 52 16.15 -1.27 -19.74
CA PHE A 52 15.58 -2.52 -19.23
C PHE A 52 14.35 -2.30 -18.35
N ALA A 53 14.42 -1.40 -17.36
CA ALA A 53 13.31 -1.16 -16.43
C ALA A 53 12.04 -0.74 -17.18
N LYS A 54 12.18 0.18 -18.14
CA LYS A 54 11.09 0.63 -19.01
C LYS A 54 10.52 -0.52 -19.84
N SER A 55 11.35 -1.21 -20.62
CA SER A 55 10.90 -2.29 -21.52
C SER A 55 10.25 -3.44 -20.74
N LEU A 56 10.79 -3.77 -19.56
CA LEU A 56 10.23 -4.81 -18.69
C LEU A 56 8.89 -4.35 -18.10
N ASN A 57 8.73 -3.10 -17.71
CA ASN A 57 7.45 -2.55 -17.24
C ASN A 57 6.39 -2.55 -18.35
N ASP A 58 6.74 -2.11 -19.55
CA ASP A 58 5.81 -2.01 -20.69
C ASP A 58 5.35 -3.40 -21.17
N ARG A 59 6.10 -4.46 -20.81
CA ARG A 59 5.77 -5.87 -21.04
C ARG A 59 5.28 -6.59 -19.79
N GLU A 60 4.95 -5.84 -18.73
CA GLU A 60 4.41 -6.31 -17.45
C GLU A 60 5.30 -7.37 -16.75
N GLN A 61 6.60 -7.38 -17.03
CA GLN A 61 7.60 -8.28 -16.43
C GLN A 61 8.07 -7.75 -15.07
N TYR A 62 7.14 -7.42 -14.16
CA TYR A 62 7.43 -6.70 -12.91
C TYR A 62 8.37 -7.46 -11.95
N SER A 63 8.39 -8.79 -12.01
CA SER A 63 9.33 -9.60 -11.24
C SER A 63 10.78 -9.43 -11.71
N ALA A 64 10.98 -9.28 -13.02
CA ALA A 64 12.29 -8.98 -13.59
C ALA A 64 12.74 -7.56 -13.23
N VAL A 65 11.82 -6.58 -13.20
CA VAL A 65 12.12 -5.22 -12.72
C VAL A 65 12.57 -5.25 -11.27
N TYR A 66 11.88 -5.98 -10.40
CA TYR A 66 12.32 -6.15 -9.01
C TYR A 66 13.68 -6.83 -8.90
N TYR A 67 13.97 -7.82 -9.75
CA TYR A 67 15.27 -8.48 -9.75
C TYR A 67 16.40 -7.52 -10.18
N LEU A 68 16.19 -6.76 -11.26
CA LEU A 68 17.10 -5.71 -11.71
C LEU A 68 17.33 -4.65 -10.62
N TYR A 69 16.26 -4.20 -9.97
CA TYR A 69 16.33 -3.26 -8.86
C TYR A 69 17.15 -3.82 -7.68
N LYS A 70 16.81 -5.03 -7.23
CA LYS A 70 17.41 -5.61 -6.02
C LYS A 70 18.88 -6.01 -6.21
N VAL A 71 19.22 -6.57 -7.37
CA VAL A 71 20.54 -7.17 -7.62
C VAL A 71 21.47 -6.23 -8.39
N GLY A 72 20.92 -5.33 -9.18
CA GLY A 72 21.66 -4.29 -9.91
C GLY A 72 21.62 -2.97 -9.15
N TYR A 73 20.50 -2.25 -9.24
CA TYR A 73 20.38 -0.87 -8.76
C TYR A 73 20.83 -0.68 -7.30
N LEU A 74 20.30 -1.45 -6.34
CA LEU A 74 20.63 -1.28 -4.91
C LEU A 74 22.12 -1.44 -4.58
N LYS A 75 22.89 -2.17 -5.40
CA LYS A 75 24.33 -2.35 -5.15
C LYS A 75 25.16 -1.16 -5.61
N VAL A 76 24.66 -0.42 -6.59
CA VAL A 76 25.40 0.66 -7.24
C VAL A 76 24.78 2.04 -6.96
N GLU A 77 23.61 2.11 -6.32
CA GLU A 77 22.83 3.35 -6.14
C GLU A 77 23.63 4.52 -5.57
N ASN A 78 24.54 4.26 -4.63
CA ASN A 78 25.37 5.29 -4.00
C ASN A 78 26.43 5.92 -4.92
N HIS A 79 26.73 5.29 -6.07
CA HIS A 79 27.70 5.79 -7.04
C HIS A 79 27.02 6.48 -8.24
N LEU A 80 25.70 6.35 -8.37
CA LEU A 80 24.97 6.92 -9.51
C LEU A 80 24.92 8.44 -9.41
N ILE A 81 25.16 9.09 -10.54
CA ILE A 81 25.18 10.56 -10.64
C ILE A 81 23.74 11.07 -10.70
N GLN A 82 23.40 11.97 -9.78
CA GLN A 82 22.09 12.60 -9.76
C GLN A 82 21.85 13.36 -11.07
N SER A 83 20.80 12.97 -11.79
CA SER A 83 20.48 13.42 -13.14
C SER A 83 19.00 13.20 -13.43
N ASN A 84 18.48 13.82 -14.51
CA ASN A 84 17.11 13.59 -14.94
C ASN A 84 16.90 12.13 -15.39
N GLU A 85 17.92 11.53 -16.01
CA GLU A 85 17.95 10.14 -16.43
C GLU A 85 17.86 9.19 -15.23
N LEU A 86 18.58 9.50 -14.14
CA LEU A 86 18.46 8.75 -12.89
C LEU A 86 17.05 8.90 -12.28
N ASN A 87 16.44 10.08 -12.36
CA ASN A 87 15.07 10.27 -11.89
C ASN A 87 14.06 9.45 -12.72
N GLU A 88 14.20 9.42 -14.05
CA GLU A 88 13.38 8.54 -14.91
C GLU A 88 13.61 7.05 -14.59
N LEU A 89 14.84 6.64 -14.30
CA LEU A 89 15.13 5.29 -13.82
C LEU A 89 14.43 4.97 -12.50
N LYS A 90 14.51 5.87 -11.52
CA LYS A 90 13.81 5.72 -10.22
C LYS A 90 12.30 5.65 -10.43
N TYR A 91 11.75 6.42 -11.36
CA TYR A 91 10.34 6.40 -11.72
C TYR A 91 9.92 5.02 -12.26
N GLU A 92 10.65 4.50 -13.25
CA GLU A 92 10.38 3.17 -13.82
C GLU A 92 10.55 2.05 -12.79
N PHE A 93 11.59 2.10 -11.96
CA PHE A 93 11.70 1.15 -10.85
C PHE A 93 10.53 1.28 -9.87
N GLY A 94 10.15 2.49 -9.48
CA GLY A 94 9.01 2.74 -8.61
C GLY A 94 7.73 2.09 -9.14
N LYS A 95 7.39 2.35 -10.41
CA LYS A 95 6.25 1.73 -11.12
C LYS A 95 6.28 0.20 -11.09
N GLY A 96 7.40 -0.40 -11.51
CA GLY A 96 7.50 -1.86 -11.56
C GLY A 96 7.47 -2.51 -10.18
N LEU A 97 8.08 -1.87 -9.18
CA LEU A 97 8.04 -2.31 -7.79
C LEU A 97 6.63 -2.22 -7.21
N HIS A 98 5.88 -1.15 -7.52
CA HIS A 98 4.49 -1.00 -7.13
C HIS A 98 3.64 -2.17 -7.66
N HIS A 99 3.72 -2.45 -8.96
CA HIS A 99 2.97 -3.55 -9.58
C HIS A 99 3.40 -4.93 -9.05
N ASN A 100 4.69 -5.11 -8.70
CA ASN A 100 5.17 -6.32 -8.04
C ASN A 100 4.90 -6.37 -6.53
N ARG A 101 4.09 -5.45 -5.99
CA ARG A 101 3.74 -5.35 -4.56
C ARG A 101 4.97 -5.26 -3.66
N LYS A 102 5.97 -4.50 -4.09
CA LYS A 102 7.19 -4.18 -3.33
C LYS A 102 7.08 -2.75 -2.80
N TYR A 103 5.98 -2.48 -2.08
CA TYR A 103 5.54 -1.13 -1.74
C TYR A 103 6.56 -0.36 -0.90
N LYS A 104 7.28 -1.03 0.01
CA LYS A 104 8.37 -0.40 0.77
C LYS A 104 9.42 0.25 -0.14
N TYR A 105 9.84 -0.44 -1.19
CA TYR A 105 10.87 0.05 -2.11
C TYR A 105 10.31 1.08 -3.09
N SER A 106 9.10 0.84 -3.60
CA SER A 106 8.38 1.81 -4.43
C SER A 106 8.15 3.14 -3.72
N ASN A 107 7.69 3.11 -2.47
CA ASN A 107 7.47 4.31 -1.65
C ASN A 107 8.78 5.06 -1.41
N ARG A 108 9.90 4.35 -1.16
CA ARG A 108 11.22 4.97 -1.02
C ARG A 108 11.59 5.78 -2.27
N LEU A 109 11.49 5.17 -3.45
CA LEU A 109 11.84 5.83 -4.71
C LEU A 109 10.90 7.00 -5.03
N PHE A 110 9.59 6.87 -4.79
CA PHE A 110 8.66 7.97 -5.00
C PHE A 110 8.90 9.14 -4.03
N ASN A 111 9.27 8.86 -2.78
CA ASN A 111 9.69 9.90 -1.84
C ASN A 111 10.97 10.60 -2.31
N GLU A 112 11.98 9.85 -2.77
CA GLU A 112 13.21 10.42 -3.34
C GLU A 112 12.92 11.31 -4.56
N LEU A 113 11.96 10.93 -5.41
CA LEU A 113 11.53 11.73 -6.57
C LEU A 113 10.79 13.00 -6.15
N GLY A 114 9.96 12.91 -5.11
CA GLY A 114 9.28 14.06 -4.52
C GLY A 114 10.25 15.09 -3.93
N GLU A 115 11.36 14.63 -3.32
CA GLU A 115 12.38 15.50 -2.73
C GLU A 115 13.22 16.27 -3.78
N VAL A 116 13.20 15.85 -5.05
CA VAL A 116 13.95 16.51 -6.14
C VAL A 116 13.06 17.25 -7.14
N GLY A 117 11.79 17.49 -6.78
CA GLY A 117 10.84 18.22 -7.62
C GLY A 117 10.47 17.52 -8.94
N PHE A 118 10.52 16.19 -8.99
CA PHE A 118 10.02 15.42 -10.13
C PHE A 118 8.52 15.68 -10.35
N ASP A 119 8.02 15.53 -11.58
CA ASP A 119 6.60 15.75 -11.89
C ASP A 119 5.69 14.78 -11.12
N ILE A 120 5.12 15.30 -10.01
CA ILE A 120 4.29 14.55 -9.06
C ILE A 120 3.00 14.06 -9.72
N SER A 121 2.51 14.73 -10.78
CA SER A 121 1.29 14.29 -11.48
C SER A 121 1.44 12.90 -12.09
N ARG A 122 2.68 12.49 -12.44
CA ARG A 122 3.02 11.15 -12.92
C ARG A 122 3.06 10.09 -11.81
N LEU A 123 3.12 10.51 -10.55
CA LEU A 123 3.33 9.68 -9.37
C LEU A 123 2.08 9.51 -8.52
N GLU A 124 1.23 10.52 -8.45
CA GLU A 124 0.24 10.74 -7.37
C GLU A 124 -0.52 9.49 -6.95
N GLY A 125 -1.16 8.79 -7.89
CA GLY A 125 -1.94 7.58 -7.60
C GLY A 125 -1.09 6.41 -7.10
N TRP A 126 0.08 6.18 -7.69
CA TRP A 126 0.98 5.11 -7.26
C TRP A 126 1.72 5.45 -5.97
N TRP A 127 2.00 6.73 -5.73
CA TRP A 127 2.68 7.21 -4.55
C TRP A 127 1.82 6.95 -3.31
N ASP A 128 0.54 7.31 -3.37
CA ASP A 128 -0.39 7.12 -2.25
C ASP A 128 -0.62 5.65 -1.93
N GLN A 129 -0.86 4.85 -2.98
CA GLN A 129 -1.05 3.42 -2.82
C GLN A 129 0.22 2.72 -2.33
N SER A 130 1.41 3.19 -2.72
CA SER A 130 2.68 2.61 -2.24
C SER A 130 3.00 3.03 -0.82
N ALA A 131 2.70 4.26 -0.43
CA ALA A 131 2.82 4.73 0.95
C ALA A 131 1.91 3.91 1.86
N PHE A 132 0.64 3.77 1.50
CA PHE A 132 -0.30 2.96 2.26
C PHE A 132 0.05 1.47 2.24
N GLY A 133 0.43 0.91 1.08
CA GLY A 133 0.85 -0.48 0.94
C GLY A 133 2.07 -0.81 1.81
N SER A 134 3.05 0.09 1.89
CA SER A 134 4.22 -0.03 2.75
C SER A 134 3.83 -0.05 4.22
N SER A 135 2.96 0.88 4.65
CA SER A 135 2.44 0.92 6.02
C SER A 135 1.61 -0.32 6.35
N ARG A 136 0.78 -0.79 5.41
CA ARG A 136 -0.01 -2.02 5.55
C ARG A 136 0.89 -3.22 5.75
N GLU A 137 1.91 -3.44 4.92
CA GLU A 137 2.86 -4.55 5.07
C GLU A 137 3.53 -4.57 6.45
N LYS A 138 3.86 -3.40 7.00
CA LYS A 138 4.49 -3.28 8.31
C LYS A 138 3.54 -3.62 9.47
N TYR A 139 2.25 -3.32 9.32
CA TYR A 139 1.29 -3.34 10.41
C TYR A 139 0.13 -4.33 10.23
N TRP A 140 0.08 -5.09 9.13
CA TRP A 140 -1.05 -5.96 8.76
C TRP A 140 -1.43 -6.92 9.89
N TYR A 141 -0.44 -7.49 10.58
CA TYR A 141 -0.68 -8.43 11.69
C TYR A 141 -1.53 -7.78 12.79
N LYS A 142 -1.21 -6.54 13.16
CA LYS A 142 -1.91 -5.82 14.24
C LYS A 142 -3.23 -5.21 13.76
N ALA A 143 -3.25 -4.69 12.53
CA ALA A 143 -4.39 -3.95 12.00
C ALA A 143 -5.48 -4.85 11.38
N GLU A 144 -5.14 -6.07 10.96
CA GLU A 144 -6.03 -6.96 10.22
C GLU A 144 -6.13 -8.36 10.83
N LEU A 145 -5.01 -9.06 11.05
CA LEU A 145 -5.04 -10.44 11.54
C LEU A 145 -5.57 -10.54 12.98
N LEU A 146 -5.00 -9.75 13.91
CA LEU A 146 -5.39 -9.81 15.32
C LEU A 146 -6.87 -9.46 15.53
N PRO A 147 -7.43 -8.38 14.92
CA PRO A 147 -8.87 -8.14 14.98
C PRO A 147 -9.69 -9.27 14.37
N GLY A 148 -9.25 -9.88 13.26
CA GLY A 148 -9.95 -11.01 12.64
C GLY A 148 -10.02 -12.23 13.56
N LEU A 149 -8.95 -12.53 14.30
CA LEU A 149 -8.94 -13.58 15.32
C LEU A 149 -9.90 -13.28 16.48
N MET A 150 -9.98 -12.01 16.91
CA MET A 150 -10.93 -11.58 17.94
C MET A 150 -12.39 -11.71 17.47
N THR A 151 -12.70 -11.32 16.23
CA THR A 151 -14.03 -11.52 15.62
C THR A 151 -14.41 -13.00 15.60
N LEU A 152 -13.48 -13.87 15.21
CA LEU A 152 -13.70 -15.32 15.22
C LEU A 152 -14.01 -15.83 16.64
N LEU A 153 -13.22 -15.40 17.64
CA LEU A 153 -13.41 -15.80 19.02
C LEU A 153 -14.77 -15.35 19.57
N ILE A 154 -15.15 -14.10 19.33
CA ILE A 154 -16.45 -13.53 19.75
C ILE A 154 -17.60 -14.33 19.11
N THR A 155 -17.48 -14.68 17.83
CA THR A 155 -18.47 -15.48 17.10
C THR A 155 -18.60 -16.88 17.67
N LEU A 156 -17.49 -17.54 17.99
CA LEU A 156 -17.49 -18.88 18.60
C LEU A 156 -18.14 -18.88 19.99
N ILE A 157 -17.85 -17.85 20.80
CA ILE A 157 -18.48 -17.67 22.12
C ILE A 157 -20.00 -17.51 21.96
N TYR A 158 -20.45 -16.71 21.00
CA TYR A 158 -21.87 -16.53 20.72
C TYR A 158 -22.55 -17.85 20.31
N ILE A 159 -21.97 -18.59 19.36
CA ILE A 159 -22.52 -19.89 18.92
C ILE A 159 -22.61 -20.86 20.11
N PHE A 160 -21.58 -20.91 20.96
CA PHE A 160 -21.57 -21.74 22.15
C PHE A 160 -22.68 -21.33 23.14
N LEU A 161 -22.85 -20.03 23.41
CA LEU A 161 -23.86 -19.52 24.33
C LEU A 161 -25.27 -19.84 23.84
N VAL A 162 -25.59 -19.52 22.59
CA VAL A 162 -26.90 -19.81 22.00
C VAL A 162 -27.21 -21.31 22.03
N SER A 163 -26.20 -22.15 21.77
CA SER A 163 -26.35 -23.62 21.81
C SER A 163 -26.54 -24.17 23.22
N LYS A 164 -26.21 -23.41 24.27
CA LYS A 164 -26.28 -23.85 25.67
C LYS A 164 -27.44 -23.27 26.46
N THR A 165 -27.85 -22.04 26.18
CA THR A 165 -28.87 -21.33 26.96
C THR A 165 -30.25 -21.38 26.31
N GLU A 166 -30.36 -21.71 25.01
CA GLU A 166 -31.59 -21.61 24.21
C GLU A 166 -32.21 -20.18 24.16
N GLU A 167 -31.61 -19.20 24.82
CA GLU A 167 -32.00 -17.78 24.82
C GLU A 167 -31.50 -17.05 23.58
N PHE A 168 -32.05 -17.44 22.41
CA PHE A 168 -31.62 -16.94 21.11
C PHE A 168 -31.70 -15.41 21.00
N ILE A 169 -32.83 -14.80 21.42
CA ILE A 169 -33.09 -13.37 21.19
C ILE A 169 -32.12 -12.48 22.00
N ILE A 170 -32.03 -12.69 23.31
CA ILE A 170 -31.17 -11.88 24.19
C ILE A 170 -29.70 -12.06 23.81
N SER A 171 -29.26 -13.31 23.59
CA SER A 171 -27.90 -13.61 23.18
C SER A 171 -27.54 -12.95 21.84
N THR A 172 -28.47 -12.92 20.88
CA THR A 172 -28.26 -12.26 19.58
C THR A 172 -28.12 -10.76 19.74
N ILE A 173 -29.01 -10.09 20.51
CA ILE A 173 -28.94 -8.65 20.72
C ILE A 173 -27.61 -8.26 21.38
N CYS A 174 -27.20 -8.97 22.44
CA CYS A 174 -25.93 -8.73 23.10
C CYS A 174 -24.74 -8.95 22.14
N PHE A 175 -24.80 -9.98 21.31
CA PHE A 175 -23.77 -10.26 20.31
C PHE A 175 -23.65 -9.15 19.27
N VAL A 176 -24.76 -8.69 18.68
CA VAL A 176 -24.71 -7.62 17.67
C VAL A 176 -24.17 -6.32 18.29
N LEU A 177 -24.63 -5.93 19.48
CA LEU A 177 -24.10 -4.75 20.19
C LEU A 177 -22.59 -4.86 20.44
N LEU A 178 -22.14 -6.02 20.90
CA LEU A 178 -20.72 -6.26 21.16
C LEU A 178 -19.89 -6.22 19.87
N MET A 179 -20.43 -6.76 18.78
CA MET A 179 -19.81 -6.70 17.45
C MET A 179 -19.73 -5.27 16.90
N GLU A 180 -20.78 -4.46 17.05
CA GLU A 180 -20.76 -3.05 16.62
C GLU A 180 -19.73 -2.21 17.40
N LEU A 181 -19.67 -2.40 18.72
CA LEU A 181 -18.67 -1.76 19.58
C LEU A 181 -17.25 -2.21 19.20
N PHE A 182 -17.08 -3.51 18.93
CA PHE A 182 -15.81 -4.08 18.51
C PHE A 182 -15.36 -3.53 17.15
N GLU A 183 -16.25 -3.47 16.16
CA GLU A 183 -15.94 -2.90 14.83
C GLU A 183 -15.58 -1.41 14.94
N THR A 184 -16.33 -0.64 15.73
CA THR A 184 -16.01 0.77 16.02
C THR A 184 -14.61 0.92 16.62
N TYR A 185 -14.29 0.10 17.62
CA TYR A 185 -12.95 0.05 18.23
C TYR A 185 -11.89 -0.33 17.20
N ARG A 186 -12.15 -1.37 16.40
CA ARG A 186 -11.24 -1.91 15.38
C ARG A 186 -10.88 -0.84 14.34
N TYR A 187 -11.86 -0.10 13.82
CA TYR A 187 -11.59 0.97 12.85
C TYR A 187 -10.70 2.05 13.42
N LYS A 188 -11.02 2.51 14.64
CA LYS A 188 -10.20 3.50 15.35
C LYS A 188 -8.78 2.98 15.59
N TYR A 189 -8.64 1.72 16.00
CA TYR A 189 -7.36 1.08 16.25
C TYR A 189 -6.53 0.96 14.96
N LYS A 190 -7.16 0.52 13.86
CA LYS A 190 -6.53 0.40 12.53
C LYS A 190 -5.96 1.74 12.06
N ILE A 191 -6.77 2.80 12.15
CA ILE A 191 -6.38 4.17 11.78
C ILE A 191 -5.22 4.66 12.67
N SER A 192 -5.33 4.49 13.99
CA SER A 192 -4.27 4.90 14.92
C SER A 192 -2.95 4.20 14.64
N ILE A 193 -2.97 2.91 14.27
CA ILE A 193 -1.76 2.19 13.89
C ILE A 193 -1.12 2.79 12.63
N TYR A 194 -1.90 3.07 11.59
CA TYR A 194 -1.34 3.63 10.35
C TYR A 194 -0.87 5.07 10.51
N LEU A 195 -1.54 5.86 11.34
CA LEU A 195 -1.15 7.24 11.65
C LEU A 195 0.08 7.32 12.56
N LYS A 196 0.49 6.22 13.20
CA LYS A 196 1.60 6.19 14.16
C LYS A 196 2.90 6.77 13.61
N GLU A 197 3.19 6.55 12.33
CA GLU A 197 4.42 7.07 11.69
C GLU A 197 4.39 8.58 11.43
N TYR A 198 3.22 9.21 11.57
CA TYR A 198 2.95 10.61 11.27
C TYR A 198 2.57 11.40 12.52
N GLU A 199 2.60 10.82 13.72
CA GLU A 199 2.18 11.46 14.99
C GLU A 199 2.88 12.79 15.29
N HIS A 200 4.06 13.02 14.71
CA HIS A 200 4.80 14.27 14.83
C HIS A 200 4.21 15.43 14.00
N GLN A 201 3.30 15.16 13.06
CA GLN A 201 2.61 16.18 12.27
C GLN A 201 1.38 16.69 13.04
N ASN A 202 1.26 18.02 13.17
CA ASN A 202 0.18 18.65 13.95
C ASN A 202 -1.24 18.26 13.47
N GLU A 203 -1.40 18.03 12.17
CA GLU A 203 -2.66 17.69 11.51
C GLU A 203 -3.21 16.31 11.93
N VAL A 204 -2.34 15.38 12.37
CA VAL A 204 -2.76 14.02 12.76
C VAL A 204 -3.71 14.03 13.95
N LYS A 205 -3.54 14.97 14.89
CA LYS A 205 -4.47 15.13 16.01
C LYS A 205 -5.86 15.56 15.54
N GLU A 206 -5.94 16.42 14.52
CA GLU A 206 -7.22 16.85 13.96
C GLU A 206 -7.91 15.74 13.17
N ILE A 207 -7.13 14.99 12.38
CA ILE A 207 -7.58 13.82 11.63
C ILE A 207 -8.17 12.78 12.60
N ASP A 208 -7.44 12.40 13.64
CA ASP A 208 -7.90 11.46 14.66
C ASP A 208 -9.22 11.92 15.32
N ARG A 209 -9.33 13.23 15.63
CA ARG A 209 -10.57 13.80 16.18
C ARG A 209 -11.75 13.71 15.20
N LYS A 210 -11.55 13.99 13.91
CA LYS A 210 -12.59 13.90 12.87
C LYS A 210 -13.07 12.46 12.70
N ILE A 211 -12.14 11.51 12.65
CA ILE A 211 -12.43 10.09 12.51
C ILE A 211 -13.20 9.56 13.72
N LYS A 212 -12.79 9.90 14.94
CA LYS A 212 -13.52 9.55 16.17
C LYS A 212 -14.98 10.01 16.13
N LYS A 213 -15.23 11.25 15.68
CA LYS A 213 -16.59 11.78 15.55
C LYS A 213 -17.40 11.02 14.51
N LYS A 214 -16.82 10.69 13.35
CA LYS A 214 -17.48 9.93 12.29
C LYS A 214 -17.88 8.53 12.77
N LEU A 215 -16.94 7.81 13.39
CA LEU A 215 -17.21 6.48 13.94
C LEU A 215 -18.28 6.48 15.04
N LEU A 216 -18.28 7.50 15.90
CA LEU A 216 -19.31 7.64 16.94
C LEU A 216 -20.70 7.92 16.32
N LEU A 217 -20.76 8.73 15.27
CA LEU A 217 -22.01 8.98 14.56
C LEU A 217 -22.55 7.71 13.87
N GLU A 218 -21.67 6.92 13.25
CA GLU A 218 -22.06 5.64 12.65
C GLU A 218 -22.56 4.62 13.68
N LEU A 219 -21.90 4.53 14.84
CA LEU A 219 -22.39 3.72 15.96
C LEU A 219 -23.75 4.20 16.47
N LEU A 220 -23.97 5.51 16.57
CA LEU A 220 -25.28 6.03 16.97
C LEU A 220 -26.37 5.71 15.93
N LEU A 221 -26.04 5.77 14.63
CA LEU A 221 -26.96 5.40 13.55
C LEU A 221 -27.29 3.90 13.57
N SER A 222 -26.32 3.02 13.83
CA SER A 222 -26.57 1.58 13.96
C SER A 222 -27.50 1.28 15.14
N LEU A 223 -27.31 1.99 16.27
CA LEU A 223 -28.16 1.84 17.46
C LEU A 223 -29.63 2.24 17.24
N ILE A 224 -29.94 3.14 16.29
CA ILE A 224 -31.33 3.54 15.97
C ILE A 224 -32.12 2.39 15.33
N PHE A 225 -31.46 1.39 14.76
CA PHE A 225 -32.14 0.21 14.24
C PHE A 225 -32.61 -0.74 15.36
N TYR A 226 -32.14 -0.57 16.59
CA TYR A 226 -32.48 -1.47 17.69
C TYR A 226 -33.93 -1.39 18.20
N PRO A 227 -34.50 -0.18 18.35
CA PRO A 227 -35.93 -0.03 18.61
C PRO A 227 -36.84 -0.73 17.58
N ILE A 228 -36.42 -0.83 16.32
CA ILE A 228 -37.17 -1.54 15.27
C ILE A 228 -37.27 -3.04 15.59
N TYR A 229 -36.22 -3.64 16.17
CA TYR A 229 -36.24 -5.04 16.62
C TYR A 229 -37.26 -5.32 17.72
N LEU A 230 -37.47 -4.36 18.63
CA LEU A 230 -38.44 -4.51 19.73
C LEU A 230 -39.89 -4.41 19.26
N ILE A 231 -40.12 -3.85 18.07
CA ILE A 231 -41.47 -3.63 17.51
C ILE A 231 -41.92 -4.82 16.66
N ASN A 232 -41.04 -5.45 15.88
CA ASN A 232 -41.38 -6.61 15.07
C ASN A 232 -40.18 -7.54 14.83
N GLN A 233 -40.25 -8.76 15.38
CA GLN A 233 -39.18 -9.75 15.33
C GLN A 233 -38.87 -10.26 13.91
N ASP A 234 -39.82 -10.17 12.97
CA ASP A 234 -39.63 -10.59 11.57
C ASP A 234 -38.57 -9.71 10.85
N TRP A 235 -38.34 -8.49 11.35
CA TRP A 235 -37.34 -7.57 10.80
C TRP A 235 -35.93 -7.84 11.29
N LEU A 236 -35.74 -8.73 12.28
CA LEU A 236 -34.43 -9.01 12.86
C LEU A 236 -33.42 -9.48 11.79
N ILE A 237 -33.81 -10.48 10.98
CA ILE A 237 -32.94 -11.06 9.97
C ILE A 237 -32.58 -10.04 8.87
N PRO A 238 -33.55 -9.34 8.22
CA PRO A 238 -33.24 -8.31 7.22
C PRO A 238 -32.32 -7.21 7.72
N VAL A 239 -32.53 -6.72 8.95
CA VAL A 239 -31.73 -5.61 9.49
C VAL A 239 -30.32 -6.08 9.86
N VAL A 240 -30.16 -7.29 10.41
CA VAL A 240 -28.81 -7.86 10.65
C VAL A 240 -28.03 -8.02 9.34
N ILE A 241 -28.69 -8.47 8.26
CA ILE A 241 -28.08 -8.55 6.92
C ILE A 241 -27.70 -7.15 6.43
N ALA A 242 -28.59 -6.16 6.56
CA ALA A 242 -28.34 -4.79 6.13
C ALA A 242 -27.17 -4.14 6.90
N LEU A 243 -27.10 -4.32 8.22
CA LEU A 243 -25.99 -3.86 9.05
C LEU A 243 -24.68 -4.56 8.66
N GLY A 244 -24.71 -5.89 8.44
CA GLY A 244 -23.54 -6.64 7.97
C GLY A 244 -23.03 -6.11 6.63
N ALA A 245 -23.92 -5.90 5.65
CA ALA A 245 -23.57 -5.32 4.36
C ALA A 245 -23.01 -3.89 4.49
N TYR A 246 -23.65 -3.05 5.32
CA TYR A 246 -23.19 -1.70 5.61
C TYR A 246 -21.76 -1.67 6.15
N PHE A 247 -21.45 -2.51 7.15
CA PHE A 247 -20.09 -2.58 7.71
C PHE A 247 -19.06 -3.06 6.70
N GLN A 248 -19.40 -4.01 5.82
CA GLN A 248 -18.50 -4.44 4.75
C GLN A 248 -18.22 -3.33 3.74
N ILE A 249 -19.26 -2.60 3.32
CA ILE A 249 -19.12 -1.44 2.42
C ILE A 249 -18.25 -0.37 3.07
N PHE A 250 -18.49 -0.06 4.34
CA PHE A 250 -17.69 0.90 5.09
C PHE A 250 -16.23 0.46 5.19
N ASN A 251 -15.97 -0.80 5.53
CA ASN A 251 -14.61 -1.35 5.62
C ASN A 251 -13.88 -1.32 4.27
N TYR A 252 -14.57 -1.68 3.19
CA TYR A 252 -14.05 -1.59 1.83
C TYR A 252 -13.67 -0.15 1.49
N TRP A 253 -14.60 0.79 1.68
CA TRP A 253 -14.36 2.21 1.40
C TRP A 253 -13.23 2.79 2.24
N LEU A 254 -13.12 2.38 3.51
CA LEU A 254 -12.05 2.77 4.40
C LEU A 254 -10.68 2.31 3.87
N ASN A 255 -10.57 1.06 3.42
CA ASN A 255 -9.30 0.45 3.03
C ASN A 255 -8.84 0.81 1.62
N ASP A 256 -9.78 0.95 0.69
CA ASP A 256 -9.44 1.10 -0.73
C ASP A 256 -9.48 2.55 -1.20
N HIS A 257 -10.15 3.44 -0.45
CA HIS A 257 -10.26 4.85 -0.80
C HIS A 257 -9.71 5.78 0.27
N TYR A 258 -10.24 5.73 1.49
CA TYR A 258 -9.93 6.72 2.52
C TYR A 258 -8.49 6.62 3.05
N LEU A 259 -8.07 5.42 3.50
CA LEU A 259 -6.74 5.22 4.07
C LEU A 259 -5.60 5.45 3.06
N PRO A 260 -5.68 4.97 1.80
CA PRO A 260 -4.67 5.26 0.79
C PRO A 260 -4.44 6.75 0.59
N GLN A 261 -5.52 7.52 0.40
CA GLN A 261 -5.45 8.97 0.22
C GLN A 261 -4.87 9.66 1.45
N LEU A 262 -5.40 9.32 2.64
CA LEU A 262 -4.96 9.94 3.89
C LEU A 262 -3.46 9.71 4.17
N ILE A 263 -3.00 8.47 4.03
CA ILE A 263 -1.59 8.12 4.28
C ILE A 263 -0.70 8.69 3.18
N GLY A 264 -1.17 8.68 1.94
CA GLY A 264 -0.51 9.31 0.81
C GLY A 264 -0.27 10.81 1.01
N ASP A 265 -1.31 11.55 1.37
CA ASP A 265 -1.24 12.98 1.67
C ASP A 265 -0.23 13.30 2.79
N LEU A 266 -0.32 12.58 3.91
CA LEU A 266 0.60 12.76 5.05
C LEU A 266 2.04 12.44 4.66
N ASN A 267 2.23 11.40 3.84
CA ASN A 267 3.54 11.01 3.32
C ASN A 267 4.13 12.07 2.39
N ARG A 268 3.36 12.58 1.42
CA ARG A 268 3.81 13.67 0.54
C ARG A 268 4.19 14.90 1.33
N ARG A 269 3.30 15.36 2.23
CA ARG A 269 3.56 16.54 3.07
C ARG A 269 4.83 16.39 3.89
N LYS A 270 5.11 15.20 4.43
CA LYS A 270 6.35 14.91 5.18
C LYS A 270 7.62 15.17 4.36
N HIS A 271 7.58 14.86 3.06
CA HIS A 271 8.74 14.94 2.18
C HIS A 271 8.84 16.31 1.48
N LEU A 272 7.70 16.95 1.17
CA LEU A 272 7.65 18.30 0.61
C LEU A 272 7.86 19.39 1.68
N SER A 273 7.53 19.15 2.96
CA SER A 273 7.76 20.13 4.03
C SER A 273 9.24 20.39 4.33
N LYS A 274 10.15 19.53 3.82
CA LYS A 274 11.60 19.72 3.95
C LYS A 274 12.15 20.81 3.00
N GLU A 275 11.40 21.26 2.00
CA GLU A 275 11.83 22.35 1.10
C GLU A 275 11.74 23.74 1.75
N ASN A 276 11.05 23.88 2.90
CA ASN A 276 10.82 25.15 3.58
C ASN A 276 11.59 25.30 4.92
N GLN A 277 12.62 24.49 5.14
CA GLN A 277 13.56 24.60 6.28
C GLN A 277 14.98 24.77 5.76
#